data_AF-A0A3N2ILZ5-F1
#
_entry.id   AF-A0A3N2ILZ5-F1
#
_cell.length_a   1.000
_cell.length_b   1.000
_cell.length_c   1.000
_cell.angle_alpha   90.00
_cell.angle_beta   90.00
_cell.angle_gamma   90.00
#
_symmetry.space_group_name_H-M   'P 1'
#
loop_
_entity.id
_entity.type
_entity.pdbx_description
1 polymer ?
#
loop_
_entity_poly.entity_id
_entity_poly.type
_entity_poly.pdbx_seq_one_letter_code
_entity_poly.pdbx_strand_id
1 'polypeptide(L)'
;MFTRRAREADQGDDSDDRSTGPARMGVGAQVYVLDSDEDAHTPFPYGPTGVVLRAGGSAWQGVSAIGGSARTWWVEFDSPQIDRDGDGPVERAQVAERWLRLAPPLG
;
A
#
# COMPACT_ATOMS: atom_id res chain seq x y z
N MET A 1 -48.25 -27.54 -19.93
CA MET A 1 -47.14 -28.35 -20.48
C MET A 1 -46.06 -27.39 -20.96
N PHE A 2 -44.90 -27.33 -20.28
CA PHE A 2 -43.71 -26.61 -20.73
C PHE A 2 -42.54 -27.59 -20.69
N THR A 3 -41.86 -27.77 -21.82
CA THR A 3 -40.77 -28.74 -22.03
C THR A 3 -39.43 -28.26 -21.49
N ARG A 4 -38.70 -29.14 -20.80
CA ARG A 4 -37.26 -29.02 -20.48
C ARG A 4 -36.38 -29.00 -21.74
N ARG A 5 -35.34 -28.16 -21.74
CA ARG A 5 -33.92 -28.46 -22.08
C ARG A 5 -33.07 -27.35 -21.44
N ALA A 6 -32.29 -27.64 -20.40
CA ALA A 6 -30.92 -28.20 -20.43
C ALA A 6 -29.89 -27.23 -21.07
N ARG A 7 -29.14 -26.52 -20.22
CA ARG A 7 -27.68 -26.34 -20.40
C ARG A 7 -27.02 -25.98 -19.06
N GLU A 8 -26.36 -26.98 -18.51
CA GLU A 8 -25.21 -26.86 -17.63
C GLU A 8 -24.07 -26.13 -18.37
N ALA A 9 -23.51 -25.13 -17.72
CA ALA A 9 -22.15 -24.57 -17.85
C ALA A 9 -22.06 -23.61 -16.65
N ASP A 10 -21.41 -23.94 -15.53
CA ASP A 10 -19.96 -24.12 -15.37
C ASP A 10 -19.15 -23.09 -16.17
N GLN A 11 -19.01 -21.88 -15.60
CA GLN A 11 -17.99 -20.88 -15.95
C GLN A 11 -18.24 -19.60 -15.13
N GLY A 12 -17.34 -19.05 -14.34
CA GLY A 12 -16.05 -19.47 -13.79
C GLY A 12 -15.89 -18.63 -12.51
N ASP A 13 -15.44 -19.23 -11.42
CA ASP A 13 -14.17 -18.86 -10.82
C ASP A 13 -13.73 -17.41 -11.13
N ASP A 14 -14.29 -16.44 -10.41
CA ASP A 14 -13.71 -15.08 -10.30
C ASP A 14 -12.68 -15.06 -9.14
N SER A 15 -11.90 -16.13 -9.03
CA SER A 15 -10.81 -16.27 -8.06
C SER A 15 -9.46 -15.84 -8.66
N ASP A 16 -9.48 -15.06 -9.74
CA ASP A 16 -8.29 -14.62 -10.47
C ASP A 16 -8.28 -13.10 -10.69
N ASP A 17 -8.32 -12.34 -9.59
CA ASP A 17 -7.40 -11.19 -9.48
C ASP A 17 -6.26 -11.55 -8.53
N ARG A 18 -5.65 -12.71 -8.78
CA ARG A 18 -4.24 -12.89 -8.44
C ARG A 18 -3.46 -12.10 -9.47
N SER A 19 -3.47 -10.79 -9.29
CA SER A 19 -2.68 -9.79 -9.99
C SER A 19 -1.31 -10.36 -10.38
N THR A 20 -1.22 -10.94 -11.58
CA THR A 20 0.04 -11.34 -12.23
C THR A 20 0.63 -10.10 -12.90
N GLY A 21 0.75 -9.05 -12.08
CA GLY A 21 1.58 -7.89 -12.29
C GLY A 21 2.62 -7.84 -11.16
N PRO A 22 3.60 -6.94 -11.21
CA PRO A 22 4.47 -6.73 -10.05
C PRO A 22 3.57 -6.52 -8.81
N ALA A 23 3.87 -7.20 -7.70
CA ALA A 23 3.07 -7.14 -6.48
C ALA A 23 2.76 -5.66 -6.16
N ARG A 24 1.49 -5.27 -6.32
CA ARG A 24 1.06 -3.89 -6.10
C ARG A 24 0.72 -3.72 -4.63
N MET A 25 1.13 -2.60 -4.04
CA MET A 25 0.69 -2.25 -2.70
C MET A 25 -0.83 -2.10 -2.65
N GLY A 26 -1.41 -2.62 -1.58
CA GLY A 26 -2.84 -2.65 -1.33
C GLY A 26 -3.14 -2.77 0.16
N VAL A 27 -4.41 -2.69 0.54
CA VAL A 27 -4.85 -2.84 1.93
C VAL A 27 -4.45 -4.22 2.47
N GLY A 28 -3.90 -4.24 3.68
CA GLY A 28 -3.37 -5.44 4.33
C GLY A 28 -1.94 -5.81 3.91
N ALA A 29 -1.33 -5.07 2.98
CA ALA A 29 0.07 -5.31 2.61
C ALA A 29 1.00 -4.90 3.75
N GLN A 30 1.93 -5.81 4.09
CA GLN A 30 3.08 -5.48 4.94
C GLN A 30 4.07 -4.63 4.13
N VAL A 31 4.49 -3.52 4.71
CA VAL A 31 5.39 -2.55 4.08
C VAL A 31 6.48 -2.10 5.04
N TYR A 32 7.56 -1.60 4.48
CA TYR A 32 8.51 -0.75 5.19
C TYR A 32 8.60 0.61 4.50
N VAL A 33 8.80 1.65 5.30
CA VAL A 33 9.15 2.99 4.81
C VAL A 33 10.65 3.00 4.56
N LEU A 34 11.10 3.59 3.45
CA LEU A 34 12.53 3.77 3.19
C LEU A 34 13.18 4.56 4.33
N ASP A 35 14.37 4.16 4.76
CA ASP A 35 15.14 4.93 5.75
C ASP A 35 15.98 6.04 5.09
N SER A 36 16.66 6.85 5.90
CA SER A 36 17.41 8.02 5.41
C SER A 36 18.65 7.68 4.60
N ASP A 37 19.20 6.46 4.72
CA ASP A 37 20.33 5.98 3.91
C ASP A 37 19.86 5.64 2.50
N GLU A 38 18.64 5.13 2.34
CA GLU A 38 18.00 4.86 1.06
C GLU A 38 17.46 6.13 0.37
N ASP A 39 16.76 7.00 1.11
CA ASP A 39 16.25 8.27 0.60
C ASP A 39 16.25 9.35 1.70
N ALA A 40 17.12 10.35 1.54
CA ALA A 40 17.27 11.45 2.50
C ALA A 40 16.00 12.32 2.67
N HIS A 41 14.99 12.18 1.80
CA HIS A 41 13.71 12.88 1.88
C HIS A 41 12.58 12.01 2.46
N THR A 42 12.89 10.83 3.00
CA THR A 42 11.90 10.01 3.69
C THR A 42 11.30 10.75 4.90
N PRO A 43 9.97 10.64 5.13
CA PRO A 43 9.33 11.22 6.30
C PRO A 43 9.69 10.53 7.62
N PHE A 44 10.17 9.27 7.58
CA PHE A 44 10.53 8.50 8.77
C PHE A 44 11.96 8.01 8.68
N PRO A 45 12.91 8.63 9.41
CA PRO A 45 14.34 8.45 9.16
C PRO A 45 14.86 7.05 9.52
N TYR A 46 14.15 6.31 10.37
CA TYR A 46 14.54 4.99 10.88
C TYR A 46 13.91 3.81 10.12
N GLY A 47 13.20 4.06 9.02
CA GLY A 47 12.61 3.03 8.17
C GLY A 47 11.63 2.09 8.87
N PRO A 48 10.56 2.60 9.49
CA PRO A 48 9.61 1.76 10.20
C PRO A 48 8.85 0.79 9.31
N THR A 49 8.47 -0.35 9.90
CA THR A 49 7.59 -1.35 9.30
C THR A 49 6.15 -1.17 9.74
N GLY A 50 5.21 -1.64 8.93
CA GLY A 50 3.80 -1.59 9.24
C GLY A 50 2.90 -2.22 8.19
N VAL A 51 1.60 -2.03 8.36
CA VAL A 51 0.56 -2.54 7.48
C VAL A 51 -0.24 -1.41 6.84
N VAL A 52 -0.56 -1.55 5.56
CA VAL A 52 -1.46 -0.61 4.87
C VAL A 52 -2.90 -0.83 5.33
N LEU A 53 -3.50 0.20 5.93
CA LEU A 53 -4.89 0.17 6.39
C LEU A 53 -5.90 0.53 5.30
N ARG A 54 -5.56 1.53 4.48
CA ARG A 54 -6.43 2.05 3.42
C ARG A 54 -5.64 2.91 2.44
N ALA A 55 -6.20 3.11 1.24
CA ALA A 55 -5.75 4.17 0.36
C ALA A 55 -5.87 5.53 1.06
N GLY A 56 -4.83 6.35 0.96
CA GLY A 56 -4.86 7.73 1.38
C GLY A 56 -5.47 8.65 0.31
N GLY A 57 -5.43 9.95 0.58
CA GLY A 57 -5.82 10.94 -0.43
C GLY A 57 -4.79 11.02 -1.57
N SER A 58 -5.14 11.67 -2.67
CA SER A 58 -4.11 12.09 -3.63
C SER A 58 -3.15 13.02 -2.90
N ALA A 59 -1.85 12.68 -2.85
CA ALA A 59 -0.86 13.45 -2.07
C ALA A 59 -0.69 14.91 -2.53
N TRP A 60 -1.29 15.30 -3.66
CA TRP A 60 -1.07 16.60 -4.28
C TRP A 60 -2.30 17.08 -5.05
N GLN A 61 -3.23 17.76 -4.38
CA GLN A 61 -4.12 18.72 -5.04
C GLN A 61 -3.39 20.07 -5.04
N GLY A 62 -2.61 20.37 -6.08
CA GLY A 62 -2.09 21.73 -6.32
C GLY A 62 -0.65 21.88 -6.81
N VAL A 63 0.21 20.86 -6.69
CA VAL A 63 1.56 20.89 -7.28
C VAL A 63 1.67 19.69 -8.20
N SER A 64 1.72 19.96 -9.50
CA SER A 64 1.93 18.96 -10.53
C SER A 64 3.02 17.99 -10.11
N ALA A 65 2.67 16.70 -10.05
CA ALA A 65 3.57 15.59 -9.79
C ALA A 65 4.67 15.55 -10.86
N ILE A 66 5.71 16.35 -10.67
CA ILE A 66 7.00 16.17 -11.34
C ILE A 66 7.69 15.05 -10.55
N GLY A 67 7.43 13.81 -10.97
CA GLY A 67 8.14 12.63 -10.50
C GLY A 67 7.43 11.85 -9.38
N GLY A 68 6.90 10.68 -9.74
CA GLY A 68 6.55 9.60 -8.80
C GLY A 68 5.13 9.67 -8.25
N SER A 69 4.47 8.51 -8.15
CA SER A 69 3.02 8.36 -8.00
C SER A 69 2.39 9.28 -6.94
N ALA A 70 1.26 9.89 -7.31
CA ALA A 70 0.42 10.69 -6.41
C ALA A 70 -0.34 9.85 -5.36
N ARG A 71 -0.04 8.54 -5.31
CA ARG A 71 -0.71 7.57 -4.45
C ARG A 71 -0.11 7.62 -3.06
N THR A 72 -0.97 7.76 -2.07
CA THR A 72 -0.61 7.61 -0.66
C THR A 72 -1.37 6.47 -0.03
N TRP A 73 -0.81 5.97 1.06
CA TRP A 73 -1.36 4.89 1.86
C TRP A 73 -1.37 5.32 3.32
N TRP A 74 -2.46 5.03 4.02
CA TRP A 74 -2.45 5.07 5.48
C TRP A 74 -1.78 3.79 5.97
N VAL A 75 -0.66 3.95 6.68
CA VAL A 75 0.11 2.86 7.26
C VAL A 75 -0.03 2.91 8.77
N GLU A 76 -0.27 1.75 9.37
CA GLU A 76 -0.16 1.52 10.82
C GLU A 76 1.18 0.88 11.11
N PHE A 77 1.96 1.51 11.98
CA PHE A 77 3.31 1.07 12.29
C PHE A 77 3.31 0.00 13.39
N ASP A 78 4.27 -0.92 13.31
CA ASP A 78 4.44 -1.98 14.31
C ASP A 78 4.87 -1.43 15.69
N SER A 79 5.33 -0.19 15.74
CA SER A 79 5.66 0.55 16.96
C SER A 79 5.45 2.05 16.75
N PRO A 80 5.15 2.84 17.79
CA PRO A 80 4.98 4.28 17.64
C PRO A 80 6.26 4.98 17.12
N GLN A 81 6.12 5.85 16.12
CA GLN A 81 7.23 6.46 15.39
C GLN A 81 7.38 7.95 15.64
N ILE A 82 8.61 8.43 15.62
CA ILE A 82 8.93 9.86 15.53
C ILE A 82 9.25 10.16 14.07
N ASP A 83 8.66 11.20 13.51
CA ASP A 83 8.95 11.62 12.14
C ASP A 83 10.27 12.38 12.02
N ARG A 84 10.61 12.77 10.80
CA ARG A 84 11.85 13.51 10.50
C ARG A 84 11.94 14.86 11.18
N ASP A 85 10.82 15.53 11.44
CA ASP A 85 10.77 16.84 12.08
C ASP A 85 10.85 16.72 13.62
N GLY A 86 10.78 15.49 14.14
CA GLY A 86 10.80 15.20 15.57
C GLY A 86 9.41 15.15 16.20
N ASP A 87 8.35 15.16 15.39
CA ASP A 87 6.97 15.07 15.83
C ASP A 87 6.54 13.60 16.08
N GLY A 88 5.67 13.41 17.07
CA GLY A 88 5.18 12.09 17.50
C GLY A 88 5.27 11.87 19.02
N PRO A 89 5.13 10.62 19.48
CA PRO A 89 5.06 9.39 18.68
C PRO A 89 3.70 9.20 18.00
N VAL A 90 3.71 8.78 16.73
CA VAL A 90 2.52 8.44 15.96
C VAL A 90 2.43 6.94 15.70
N GLU A 91 1.25 6.36 15.89
CA GLU A 91 0.99 4.95 15.58
C GLU A 91 0.66 4.75 14.09
N ARG A 92 0.22 5.81 13.41
CA ARG A 92 -0.26 5.75 12.02
C ARG A 92 0.07 7.04 11.27
N ALA A 93 0.40 6.93 10.00
CA ALA A 93 0.64 8.09 9.13
C ALA A 93 0.22 7.82 7.69
N GLN A 94 -0.01 8.89 6.93
CA GLN A 94 -0.18 8.81 5.48
C GLN A 94 1.20 8.94 4.82
N VAL A 95 1.60 7.92 4.05
CA VAL A 95 2.91 7.85 3.40
C VAL A 95 2.71 7.69 1.89
N ALA A 96 3.44 8.45 1.07
CA ALA A 96 3.36 8.26 -0.37
C ALA A 96 4.04 6.95 -0.79
N GLU A 97 3.44 6.27 -1.75
CA GLU A 97 3.87 4.96 -2.26
C GLU A 97 5.34 4.94 -2.72
N ARG A 98 5.88 6.10 -3.14
CA ARG A 98 7.30 6.23 -3.52
C ARG A 98 8.28 5.85 -2.39
N TRP A 99 7.91 6.14 -1.14
CA TRP A 99 8.69 5.85 0.06
C TRP A 99 8.31 4.52 0.69
N LEU A 100 7.41 3.75 0.07
CA LEU A 100 7.01 2.43 0.57
C LEU A 100 7.60 1.33 -0.28
N ARG A 101 7.91 0.22 0.36
CA ARG A 101 8.30 -1.04 -0.27
C ARG A 101 7.55 -2.18 0.40
N LEU A 102 7.18 -3.19 -0.39
CA LEU A 102 6.56 -4.38 0.16
C LEU A 102 7.59 -5.10 1.01
N ALA A 103 7.22 -5.43 2.24
CA ALA A 103 8.07 -6.26 3.07
C ALA A 103 8.22 -7.65 2.43
N PRO A 104 9.39 -8.29 2.54
CA PRO A 104 9.56 -9.66 2.10
C PRO A 104 8.51 -10.56 2.78
N PRO A 105 7.88 -11.51 2.04
CA PRO A 105 7.01 -12.48 2.68
C PRO A 105 7.83 -13.31 3.69
N LEU A 106 7.29 -13.49 4.89
CA LEU A 106 7.83 -14.45 5.83
C LEU A 106 7.63 -15.85 5.22
N GLY A 107 8.72 -16.48 4.80
CA GLY A 107 8.73 -17.81 4.20
C GLY A 107 8.51 -18.95 5.20
#